data_AF-A0A7X3Y8M0-F1
#
_entry.id   AF-A0A7X3Y8M0-F1
#
_cell.length_a   1.000
_cell.length_b   1.000
_cell.length_c   1.000
_cell.angle_alpha   90.00
_cell.angle_beta   90.00
_cell.angle_gamma   90.00
#
_symmetry.space_group_name_H-M   'P 1'
#
loop_
_entity.id
_entity.type
_entity.pdbx_description
1 polymer ?
#
loop_
_entity_poly.entity_id
_entity_poly.type
_entity_poly.pdbx_seq_one_letter_code
_entity_poly.pdbx_strand_id
1 'polypeptide(L)'
;MQAMLRGWRLPDSEPYSWETFRADARSGVTMLATGLPSGMALGVASGMGALAGLYCVVIVGFFAALFGGTRAQSSGPSAAIAVMVAVVRAYAWGRGGVKGVIRAHGGAGHKRLGVWGV
;
A
#
# COMPACT_ATOMS: atom_id res chain seq x y z
N MET A 1 27.77 6.57 29.11
CA MET A 1 28.33 6.23 27.78
C MET A 1 28.23 4.74 27.40
N GLN A 2 28.30 3.77 28.32
CA GLN A 2 28.23 2.33 27.96
C GLN A 2 26.83 1.77 27.63
N ALA A 3 25.74 2.41 28.08
CA ALA A 3 24.37 1.99 27.74
C ALA A 3 23.98 2.28 26.28
N MET A 4 24.53 3.35 25.69
CA MET A 4 24.29 3.75 24.30
C MET A 4 24.93 2.80 23.29
N LEU A 5 26.03 2.13 23.68
CA LEU A 5 26.74 1.15 22.86
C LEU A 5 26.06 -0.22 22.85
N ARG A 6 25.15 -0.51 23.80
CA ARG A 6 24.39 -1.79 23.84
C ARG A 6 23.19 -1.81 22.91
N GLY A 7 22.70 -0.66 22.47
CA GLY A 7 21.52 -0.55 21.58
C GLY A 7 21.77 -0.97 20.12
N TRP A 8 23.05 -1.12 19.73
CA TRP A 8 23.47 -1.49 18.37
C TRP A 8 23.90 -2.96 18.24
N ARG A 9 23.71 -3.78 19.28
CA ARG A 9 23.90 -5.22 19.17
C ARG A 9 22.79 -5.77 18.28
N LEU A 10 23.17 -6.16 17.07
CA LEU A 10 22.32 -6.88 16.12
C LEU A 10 21.64 -8.03 16.89
N PRO A 11 20.33 -8.23 16.77
CA PRO A 11 19.67 -9.41 17.32
C PRO A 11 20.45 -10.63 16.83
N ASP A 12 21.03 -11.38 17.77
CA ASP A 12 21.65 -12.66 17.45
C ASP A 12 20.65 -13.44 16.61
N SER A 13 21.09 -14.06 15.51
CA SER A 13 20.21 -14.76 14.58
C SER A 13 19.68 -16.02 15.27
N GLU A 14 18.70 -15.84 16.16
CA GLU A 14 18.05 -16.95 16.84
C GLU A 14 17.45 -17.87 15.77
N PRO A 15 17.60 -19.18 15.95
CA PRO A 15 17.03 -20.16 15.03
C PRO A 15 15.52 -19.91 14.92
N TYR A 16 15.01 -19.91 13.68
CA TYR A 16 13.60 -19.65 13.44
C TYR A 16 12.76 -20.71 14.14
N SER A 17 12.05 -20.30 15.21
CA SER A 17 11.29 -21.21 16.04
C SER A 17 9.82 -21.21 15.63
N TRP A 18 9.10 -22.24 16.07
CA TRP A 18 7.65 -22.31 15.90
C TRP A 18 6.92 -21.11 16.54
N GLU A 19 7.49 -20.54 17.60
CA GLU A 19 6.93 -19.36 18.24
C GLU A 19 7.10 -18.11 17.37
N THR A 20 8.26 -17.96 16.71
CA THR A 20 8.50 -16.88 15.74
C THR A 20 7.54 -16.97 14.56
N PHE A 21 7.28 -18.17 14.04
CA PHE A 21 6.28 -18.37 12.98
C PHE A 21 4.87 -17.91 13.39
N ARG A 22 4.44 -18.26 14.61
CA ARG A 22 3.13 -17.81 15.14
C ARG A 22 3.09 -16.30 15.40
N ALA A 23 4.22 -15.68 15.74
CA ALA A 23 4.32 -14.24 15.86
C ALA A 23 4.22 -13.56 14.49
N ASP A 24 4.94 -14.05 13.49
CA ASP A 24 4.95 -13.53 12.10
C ASP A 24 3.59 -13.68 11.43
N ALA A 25 2.88 -14.80 11.65
CA ALA A 25 1.54 -14.99 11.10
C ALA A 25 0.54 -13.95 11.65
N ARG A 26 0.61 -13.66 12.96
CA ARG A 26 -0.28 -12.67 13.61
C ARG A 26 0.03 -11.24 13.16
N SER A 27 1.31 -10.88 13.07
CA SER A 27 1.73 -9.57 12.58
C SER A 27 1.40 -9.40 11.10
N GLY A 28 1.56 -10.44 10.28
CA GLY A 28 1.18 -10.46 8.87
C GLY A 28 -0.31 -10.20 8.63
N VAL A 29 -1.20 -10.84 9.41
CA VAL A 29 -2.66 -10.57 9.34
C VAL A 29 -2.97 -9.11 9.66
N THR A 30 -2.29 -8.55 10.66
CA THR A 30 -2.49 -7.14 11.08
C THR A 30 -1.99 -6.16 10.02
N MET A 31 -0.83 -6.45 9.41
CA MET A 31 -0.32 -5.67 8.29
C MET A 31 -1.25 -5.75 7.08
N LEU A 32 -1.79 -6.92 6.76
CA LEU A 32 -2.74 -7.06 5.66
C LEU A 32 -4.03 -6.25 5.93
N ALA A 33 -4.56 -6.32 7.14
CA ALA A 33 -5.78 -5.59 7.53
C ALA A 33 -5.64 -4.08 7.35
N THR A 34 -4.46 -3.51 7.61
CA THR A 34 -4.19 -2.07 7.42
C THR A 34 -3.71 -1.73 6.00
N GLY A 35 -3.04 -2.66 5.33
CA GLY A 35 -2.54 -2.51 3.96
C GLY A 35 -3.65 -2.50 2.92
N LEU A 36 -4.68 -3.33 3.09
CA LEU A 36 -5.84 -3.41 2.19
C LEU A 36 -6.54 -2.05 1.98
N PRO A 37 -7.01 -1.33 3.02
CA PRO A 37 -7.66 -0.04 2.85
C PRO A 37 -6.72 1.01 2.26
N SER A 38 -5.46 1.05 2.71
CA SER A 38 -4.45 1.97 2.18
C SER A 38 -4.21 1.76 0.69
N GLY A 39 -4.02 0.51 0.26
CA GLY A 39 -3.79 0.18 -1.15
C GLY A 39 -4.97 0.50 -2.05
N MET A 40 -6.19 0.20 -1.60
CA MET A 40 -7.40 0.58 -2.35
C MET A 40 -7.52 2.10 -2.50
N ALA A 41 -7.28 2.85 -1.42
CA ALA A 41 -7.31 4.32 -1.45
C ALA A 41 -6.26 4.91 -2.40
N LEU A 42 -5.02 4.40 -2.36
CA LEU A 42 -3.94 4.85 -3.24
C LEU A 42 -4.14 4.42 -4.70
N GLY A 43 -4.74 3.26 -4.95
CA GLY A 43 -5.13 2.82 -6.29
C GLY A 43 -6.17 3.76 -6.92
N VAL A 44 -7.18 4.16 -6.14
CA VAL A 44 -8.15 5.19 -6.53
C VAL A 44 -7.48 6.54 -6.75
N ALA A 45 -6.61 6.97 -5.84
CA ALA A 45 -5.89 8.24 -5.95
C ALA A 45 -4.97 8.32 -7.18
N SER A 46 -4.34 7.20 -7.57
CA SER A 46 -3.55 7.10 -8.80
C SER A 46 -4.37 7.12 -10.09
N GLY A 47 -5.69 6.94 -9.97
CA GLY A 47 -6.62 6.83 -11.09
C GLY A 47 -6.60 5.51 -11.84
N MET A 48 -5.89 4.49 -11.32
CA MET A 48 -5.93 3.11 -11.84
C MET A 48 -7.10 2.29 -11.27
N GLY A 49 -7.66 2.75 -10.14
CA GLY A 49 -8.82 2.14 -9.47
C GLY A 49 -8.46 1.23 -8.30
N ALA A 50 -9.48 0.86 -7.51
CA ALA A 50 -9.30 0.11 -6.27
C ALA A 50 -8.73 -1.31 -6.49
N LEU A 51 -9.15 -2.00 -7.55
CA LEU A 51 -8.64 -3.33 -7.89
C LEU A 51 -7.13 -3.32 -8.19
N ALA A 52 -6.65 -2.31 -8.93
CA ALA A 52 -5.23 -2.15 -9.20
C ALA A 52 -4.41 -1.93 -7.91
N GLY A 53 -4.96 -1.14 -6.98
CA GLY A 53 -4.37 -0.96 -5.65
C GLY A 53 -4.34 -2.25 -4.82
N LEU A 54 -5.41 -3.06 -4.89
CA LEU A 54 -5.49 -4.35 -4.22
C LEU A 54 -4.45 -5.34 -4.76
N TYR A 55 -4.32 -5.44 -6.09
CA TYR A 55 -3.28 -6.27 -6.72
C TYR A 55 -1.88 -5.83 -6.32
N CYS A 56 -1.63 -4.52 -6.26
CA CYS A 56 -0.36 -3.97 -5.81
C CYS A 56 -0.02 -4.43 -4.38
N VAL A 57 -0.94 -4.30 -3.42
CA VAL A 57 -0.70 -4.72 -2.01
C VAL A 57 -0.33 -6.21 -1.93
N VAL A 58 -1.10 -7.08 -2.59
CA VAL A 58 -0.91 -8.53 -2.49
C VAL A 58 0.39 -8.95 -3.17
N ILE A 59 0.61 -8.48 -4.40
CA ILE A 59 1.77 -8.89 -5.20
C ILE A 59 3.05 -8.29 -4.60
N VAL A 60 3.08 -7.00 -4.30
CA VAL A 60 4.27 -6.35 -3.72
C VAL A 60 4.59 -6.93 -2.35
N GLY A 61 3.58 -7.17 -1.50
CA GLY A 61 3.78 -7.80 -0.19
C GLY A 61 4.37 -9.21 -0.31
N PHE A 62 3.87 -10.01 -1.25
CA PHE A 62 4.38 -11.36 -1.51
C PHE A 62 5.84 -11.34 -2.00
N PHE A 63 6.14 -10.53 -3.03
CA PHE A 63 7.50 -10.44 -3.56
C PHE A 63 8.48 -9.82 -2.55
N ALA A 64 8.05 -8.84 -1.77
CA ALA A 64 8.88 -8.29 -0.70
C ALA A 64 9.20 -9.35 0.34
N ALA A 65 8.22 -10.13 0.79
CA ALA A 65 8.44 -11.22 1.75
C ALA A 65 9.42 -12.29 1.23
N LEU A 66 9.39 -12.59 -0.08
CA LEU A 66 10.29 -13.57 -0.69
C LEU A 66 11.71 -13.05 -0.97
N PHE A 67 11.85 -11.81 -1.44
CA PHE A 67 13.11 -11.28 -1.98
C PHE A 67 13.76 -10.18 -1.13
N GLY A 68 13.10 -9.69 -0.08
CA GLY A 68 13.62 -8.55 0.65
C GLY A 68 14.62 -8.93 1.76
N GLY A 69 15.40 -7.93 2.19
CA GLY A 69 16.62 -8.15 2.97
C GLY A 69 16.48 -8.08 4.49
N THR A 70 15.30 -7.71 5.01
CA THR A 70 15.10 -7.46 6.45
C THR A 70 13.86 -8.18 6.97
N ARG A 71 14.00 -8.86 8.13
CA ARG A 71 12.92 -9.64 8.77
C ARG A 71 11.65 -8.84 9.06
N ALA A 72 11.78 -7.54 9.34
CA ALA A 72 10.68 -6.64 9.70
C ALA A 72 10.37 -5.60 8.61
N GLN A 73 10.73 -5.86 7.35
CA GLN A 73 10.40 -4.92 6.28
C GLN A 73 8.89 -4.89 6.01
N SER A 74 8.36 -3.69 5.79
CA SER A 74 7.02 -3.48 5.27
C SER A 74 7.16 -2.91 3.87
N SER A 75 6.50 -3.53 2.90
CA SER A 75 6.52 -3.10 1.50
C SER A 75 5.12 -3.11 0.94
N GLY A 76 4.75 -2.02 0.28
CA GLY A 76 3.42 -1.83 -0.25
C GLY A 76 3.31 -0.54 -1.06
N PRO A 77 2.10 -0.19 -1.53
CA PRO A 77 1.87 1.04 -2.27
C PRO A 77 2.18 2.25 -1.40
N SER A 78 3.09 3.11 -1.87
CA SER A 78 3.43 4.38 -1.22
C SER A 78 2.67 5.53 -1.87
N ALA A 79 2.29 6.52 -1.07
CA ALA A 79 1.62 7.73 -1.55
C ALA A 79 2.44 8.45 -2.64
N ALA A 80 3.76 8.51 -2.51
CA ALA A 80 4.64 9.14 -3.50
C ALA A 80 4.57 8.41 -4.86
N ILE A 81 4.58 7.08 -4.84
CA ILE A 81 4.47 6.27 -6.07
C ILE A 81 3.08 6.42 -6.69
N ALA A 82 2.01 6.43 -5.88
CA ALA A 82 0.65 6.63 -6.38
C ALA A 82 0.47 7.99 -7.07
N VAL A 83 1.04 9.06 -6.50
CA VAL A 83 1.07 10.38 -7.13
C VAL A 83 1.89 10.37 -8.42
N MET A 84 3.07 9.75 -8.42
CA MET A 84 3.90 9.63 -9.62
C MET A 84 3.15 8.91 -10.75
N VAL A 85 2.46 7.80 -10.45
CA VAL A 85 1.62 7.10 -11.43
C VAL A 85 0.48 7.98 -11.95
N ALA A 86 -0.19 8.75 -11.08
CA ALA A 86 -1.22 9.70 -11.49
C ALA A 86 -0.67 10.74 -12.48
N VAL A 87 0.51 11.28 -12.16
CA VAL A 87 1.21 12.30 -12.97
C VAL A 87 1.63 11.71 -14.31
N VAL A 88 2.35 10.58 -14.32
CA VAL A 88 2.79 9.90 -15.54
C VAL A 88 1.59 9.56 -16.42
N ARG A 89 0.49 9.06 -15.85
CA ARG A 89 -0.73 8.76 -16.59
C ARG A 89 -1.37 10.01 -17.18
N ALA A 90 -1.38 11.12 -16.43
CA ALA A 90 -1.91 12.39 -16.93
C ALA A 90 -1.09 12.93 -18.12
N TYR A 91 0.23 12.76 -18.10
CA TYR A 91 1.13 13.18 -19.19
C TYR A 91 1.13 12.21 -20.38
N ALA A 92 1.17 10.89 -20.13
CA ALA A 92 1.30 9.87 -21.19
C ALA A 92 0.00 9.65 -21.97
N TRP A 93 -1.17 9.75 -21.32
CA TRP A 93 -2.48 9.48 -21.93
C TRP A 93 -3.26 10.74 -22.33
N GLY A 94 -2.55 11.84 -22.59
CA GLY A 94 -3.08 13.19 -22.86
C GLY A 94 -4.48 13.24 -23.48
N ARG A 95 -5.48 13.54 -22.63
CA ARG A 95 -6.79 14.22 -22.88
C ARG A 95 -7.79 13.97 -21.73
N GLY A 96 -7.36 14.22 -20.49
CA GLY A 96 -8.25 14.11 -19.33
C GLY A 96 -7.52 14.09 -17.99
N GLY A 97 -6.51 14.93 -17.78
CA GLY A 97 -5.89 15.08 -16.45
C GLY A 97 -6.96 15.36 -15.40
N VAL A 98 -6.78 14.85 -14.17
CA VAL A 98 -7.66 14.92 -12.96
C VAL A 98 -9.17 14.70 -13.20
N LYS A 99 -9.83 15.43 -14.10
CA LYS A 99 -11.20 15.21 -14.59
C LYS A 99 -11.43 13.81 -15.19
N GLY A 100 -10.46 13.17 -15.84
CA GLY A 100 -10.57 11.78 -16.31
C GLY A 100 -10.47 10.75 -15.19
N VAL A 101 -9.66 11.04 -14.17
CA VAL A 101 -9.55 10.24 -12.92
C VAL A 101 -10.86 10.34 -12.12
N ILE A 102 -11.39 11.54 -11.95
CA ILE A 102 -12.66 11.79 -11.27
C ILE A 102 -13.83 11.22 -12.08
N ARG A 103 -13.82 11.29 -13.42
CA ARG A 103 -14.90 10.74 -14.28
C ARG A 103 -14.87 9.22 -14.39
N ALA A 104 -13.70 8.59 -14.33
CA ALA A 104 -13.59 7.13 -14.25
C ALA A 104 -14.13 6.58 -12.91
N HIS A 105 -14.01 7.36 -11.83
CA HIS A 105 -14.63 7.03 -10.53
C HIS A 105 -16.06 7.54 -10.35
N GLY A 106 -16.49 8.58 -11.07
CA GLY A 106 -17.85 9.14 -11.04
C GLY A 106 -18.81 8.59 -12.11
N GLY A 107 -18.34 7.69 -12.98
CA GLY A 107 -19.09 7.19 -14.14
C GLY A 107 -20.13 6.10 -13.85
N ALA A 108 -20.27 5.64 -12.62
CA ALA A 108 -21.19 4.55 -12.24
C ALA A 108 -22.31 4.97 -11.28
N GLY A 109 -22.68 6.25 -11.19
CA GLY A 109 -23.72 6.65 -10.22
C GLY A 109 -24.37 8.01 -10.34
N HIS A 110 -24.09 8.83 -11.36
CA HIS A 110 -24.73 10.15 -11.45
C HIS A 110 -26.10 10.11 -12.15
N LYS A 111 -27.02 9.35 -11.57
CA LYS A 111 -28.46 9.64 -11.64
C LYS A 111 -29.01 9.72 -10.22
N ARG A 112 -28.80 10.87 -9.57
CA ARG A 112 -29.70 11.58 -8.63
C ARG A 112 -28.90 12.65 -7.87
N LEU A 113 -28.88 13.85 -8.46
CA LEU A 113 -28.68 15.10 -7.71
C LEU A 113 -29.92 15.30 -6.83
N GLY A 114 -29.74 15.53 -5.52
CA GLY A 114 -30.88 15.85 -4.64
C GLY A 114 -30.68 15.91 -3.13
N VAL A 115 -29.52 15.56 -2.57
CA VAL A 115 -29.25 15.70 -1.13
C VAL A 115 -27.80 16.08 -0.95
N TRP A 116 -27.51 17.36 -0.75
CA TRP A 116 -26.42 17.91 0.09
C TRP A 116 -26.67 19.42 0.18
N GLY A 117 -27.82 19.76 0.78
CA GLY A 117 -28.07 21.08 1.34
C GLY A 117 -28.14 20.91 2.85
N VAL A 118 -26.99 21.09 3.49
CA VAL A 118 -26.76 21.53 4.88
C VAL A 118 -25.33 22.06 4.96
#